data_AF-A0A7V1WBT5-F1
#
_entry.id   AF-A0A7V1WBT5-F1
#
_cell.length_a   1.000
_cell.length_b   1.000
_cell.length_c   1.000
_cell.angle_alpha   90.00
_cell.angle_beta   90.00
_cell.angle_gamma   90.00
#
_symmetry.space_group_name_H-M   'P 1'
#
loop_
_entity.id
_entity.type
_entity.pdbx_description
1 polymer ?
#
loop_
_entity_poly.entity_id
_entity_poly.type
_entity_poly.pdbx_seq_one_letter_code
_entity_poly.pdbx_strand_id
1 'polypeptide(L)'
;MRHGVFILRGLAVLVLVAASASARAQGGQRVLCYTTYDQEYFFLAAVVQKPTLAGRQIAFFSDPVQDDAVSVFLQKGEPTPRRTAQSVQMAVSAAGGGQLYRGADATPLKEFGDFLTDASGARVPFKYGVSVRGQLNQPGAAGNGYTVEMAIPWVELGGPPAVGERMRFNVVAFSAAPDSAPLLSLSPAVKTAADLQNPSLWAEIVFVDAAVRSVAAAPNARVSGRVFSSKPLIDGQAADGEWNTLTAFGFSESGAGAAVFTPTTAAARTRPALSLRKAPPPIRPRPRAAADPAPRRPQRVPRLVMALYHYDVQGDPR
;
A
#
# COMPACT_ATOMS: atom_id res chain seq x y z
N MET A 1 36.40 -20.93 -82.27
CA MET A 1 37.24 -20.44 -81.15
C MET A 1 36.37 -19.65 -80.19
N ARG A 2 36.40 -20.07 -78.92
CA ARG A 2 36.06 -19.35 -77.68
C ARG A 2 34.63 -18.82 -77.48
N HIS A 3 33.91 -19.63 -76.70
CA HIS A 3 32.77 -19.30 -75.85
C HIS A 3 33.04 -18.09 -74.94
N GLY A 4 32.03 -17.24 -74.76
CA GLY A 4 31.98 -16.19 -73.75
C GLY A 4 30.64 -16.26 -73.01
N VAL A 5 30.65 -17.00 -71.91
CA VAL A 5 29.55 -17.21 -70.97
C VAL A 5 29.27 -15.91 -70.22
N PHE A 6 28.09 -15.32 -70.40
CA PHE A 6 27.61 -14.25 -69.51
C PHE A 6 27.02 -14.87 -68.25
N ILE A 7 27.78 -14.80 -67.17
CA ILE A 7 27.40 -15.24 -65.83
C ILE A 7 26.40 -14.22 -65.27
N LEU A 8 25.14 -14.62 -65.22
CA LEU A 8 24.08 -13.98 -64.43
C LEU A 8 24.43 -14.18 -62.93
N ARG A 9 25.16 -13.23 -62.32
CA ARG A 9 25.30 -13.19 -60.86
C ARG A 9 24.08 -12.49 -60.27
N GLY A 10 23.13 -13.32 -59.85
CA GLY A 10 21.99 -12.90 -59.05
C GLY A 10 22.45 -12.28 -57.73
N LEU A 11 21.95 -11.08 -57.47
CA LEU A 11 21.87 -10.52 -56.13
C LEU A 11 20.40 -10.56 -55.72
N ALA A 12 19.95 -11.74 -55.30
CA ALA A 12 18.71 -11.84 -54.56
C ALA A 12 18.94 -11.22 -53.19
N VAL A 13 18.56 -9.95 -53.04
CA VAL A 13 18.42 -9.30 -51.73
C VAL A 13 17.23 -9.96 -51.06
N LEU A 14 17.48 -11.07 -50.37
CA LEU A 14 16.53 -11.71 -49.49
C LEU A 14 16.35 -10.79 -48.29
N VAL A 15 15.26 -10.02 -48.32
CA VAL A 15 14.75 -9.25 -47.19
C VAL A 15 14.47 -10.21 -46.05
N LEU A 16 15.45 -10.37 -45.16
CA LEU A 16 15.29 -11.13 -43.92
C LEU A 16 14.54 -10.25 -42.89
N VAL A 17 13.29 -9.89 -43.20
CA VAL A 17 12.32 -9.47 -42.18
C VAL A 17 11.78 -10.77 -41.57
N ALA A 18 12.66 -11.50 -40.89
CA ALA A 18 12.27 -12.62 -40.06
C ALA A 18 11.75 -12.02 -38.76
N ALA A 19 10.43 -11.95 -38.70
CA ALA A 19 9.58 -11.73 -37.55
C ALA A 19 10.21 -12.12 -36.20
N SER A 20 10.74 -11.14 -35.48
CA SER A 20 10.83 -11.18 -34.01
C SER A 20 9.47 -10.80 -33.39
N ALA A 21 8.37 -11.31 -33.94
CA ALA A 21 7.01 -11.06 -33.48
C ALA A 21 6.47 -12.19 -32.59
N SER A 22 7.34 -13.11 -32.15
CA SER A 22 6.98 -14.29 -31.36
C SER A 22 7.75 -14.33 -30.05
N ALA A 23 7.66 -13.29 -29.23
CA ALA A 23 7.94 -13.37 -27.79
C ALA A 23 7.48 -12.09 -27.10
N ARG A 24 6.18 -12.02 -26.79
CA ARG A 24 5.63 -11.30 -25.63
C ARG A 24 4.12 -11.54 -25.60
N ALA A 25 3.75 -12.76 -25.19
CA ALA A 25 2.64 -12.86 -24.24
C ALA A 25 3.12 -12.20 -22.92
N GLN A 26 3.38 -10.88 -22.97
CA GLN A 26 3.61 -10.08 -21.79
C GLN A 26 2.24 -10.04 -21.13
N GLY A 27 2.07 -10.85 -20.07
CA GLY A 27 0.85 -10.79 -19.28
C GLY A 27 0.60 -9.33 -18.91
N GLY A 28 -0.62 -8.86 -19.18
CA GLY A 28 -1.03 -7.49 -18.85
C GLY A 28 -0.87 -7.21 -17.35
N GLN A 29 -0.99 -5.94 -16.99
CA GLN A 29 -0.86 -5.50 -15.60
C GLN A 29 -1.82 -6.28 -14.69
N ARG A 30 -1.28 -6.78 -13.58
CA ARG A 30 -2.01 -7.53 -12.55
C ARG A 30 -1.69 -6.97 -11.17
N VAL A 31 -2.73 -6.88 -10.35
CA VAL A 31 -2.63 -6.38 -8.97
C VAL A 31 -3.19 -7.43 -8.02
N LEU A 32 -2.45 -7.73 -6.96
CA LEU A 32 -2.89 -8.53 -5.82
C LEU A 32 -2.87 -7.65 -4.58
N CYS A 33 -3.99 -7.58 -3.88
CA CYS A 33 -4.16 -6.72 -2.71
C CYS A 33 -4.47 -7.53 -1.46
N TYR A 34 -4.05 -6.97 -0.33
CA TYR A 34 -4.37 -7.42 1.02
C TYR A 34 -4.84 -6.23 1.84
N THR A 35 -5.79 -6.46 2.75
CA THR A 35 -6.30 -5.42 3.64
C THR A 35 -6.45 -5.96 5.06
N THR A 36 -6.14 -5.10 6.03
CA THR A 36 -6.39 -5.35 7.46
C THR A 36 -6.58 -4.00 8.16
N TYR A 37 -7.00 -3.99 9.42
CA TYR A 37 -7.10 -2.75 10.20
C TYR A 37 -6.83 -2.95 11.69
N ASP A 38 -6.50 -1.86 12.38
CA ASP A 38 -6.51 -1.79 13.84
C ASP A 38 -7.30 -0.55 14.32
N GLN A 39 -7.08 -0.13 15.56
CA GLN A 39 -7.73 1.05 16.13
C GLN A 39 -7.24 2.38 15.53
N GLU A 40 -6.04 2.41 14.95
CA GLU A 40 -5.35 3.62 14.51
C GLU A 40 -5.35 3.76 12.99
N TYR A 41 -5.21 2.65 12.26
CA TYR A 41 -5.02 2.63 10.82
C TYR A 41 -5.86 1.59 10.09
N PHE A 42 -6.24 1.96 8.87
CA PHE A 42 -6.49 1.03 7.78
C PHE A 42 -5.16 0.67 7.10
N PHE A 43 -4.93 -0.62 6.84
CA PHE A 43 -3.74 -1.09 6.15
C PHE A 43 -4.07 -1.73 4.81
N LEU A 44 -3.25 -1.45 3.81
CA LEU A 44 -3.32 -2.08 2.50
C LEU A 44 -1.92 -2.43 1.99
N ALA A 45 -1.77 -3.63 1.45
CA ALA A 45 -0.65 -4.00 0.59
C ALA A 45 -1.15 -4.26 -0.83
N ALA A 46 -0.37 -3.88 -1.83
CA ALA A 46 -0.61 -4.15 -3.23
C ALA A 46 0.68 -4.63 -3.91
N VAL A 47 0.65 -5.84 -4.46
CA VAL A 47 1.72 -6.40 -5.28
C VAL A 47 1.30 -6.24 -6.74
N VAL A 48 2.00 -5.38 -7.46
CA VAL A 48 1.74 -5.06 -8.86
C VAL A 48 2.77 -5.78 -9.73
N GLN A 49 2.28 -6.54 -10.70
CA GLN A 49 3.08 -7.16 -11.75
C GLN A 49 2.77 -6.45 -13.07
N LYS A 50 3.79 -5.86 -13.68
CA LYS A 50 3.68 -5.20 -15.00
C LYS A 50 5.05 -5.14 -15.67
N PRO A 51 5.10 -5.15 -17.02
CA PRO A 51 6.36 -5.25 -17.74
C PRO A 51 7.23 -4.01 -17.57
N THR A 52 6.77 -2.84 -17.99
CA THR A 52 7.57 -1.61 -18.00
C THR A 52 7.23 -0.76 -16.78
N LEU A 53 8.23 -0.38 -15.98
CA LEU A 53 8.02 0.46 -14.82
C LEU A 53 8.41 1.91 -15.12
N ALA A 54 7.57 2.87 -14.75
CA ALA A 54 7.80 4.30 -14.93
C ALA A 54 7.52 5.05 -13.63
N GLY A 55 8.44 5.92 -13.21
CA GLY A 55 8.19 6.76 -12.04
C GLY A 55 9.32 7.72 -11.69
N ARG A 56 8.97 8.89 -11.14
CA ARG A 56 9.88 9.98 -10.78
C ARG A 56 9.55 10.65 -9.44
N GLN A 57 8.36 10.42 -8.90
CA GLN A 57 7.89 11.00 -7.65
C GLN A 57 8.52 10.26 -6.47
N ILE A 58 9.43 10.91 -5.77
CA ILE A 58 10.16 10.34 -4.62
C ILE A 58 9.84 11.04 -3.30
N ALA A 59 9.17 12.19 -3.34
CA ALA A 59 8.94 13.01 -2.15
C ALA A 59 7.67 12.59 -1.40
N PHE A 60 7.70 12.76 -0.07
CA PHE A 60 6.49 12.80 0.74
C PHE A 60 5.69 14.07 0.36
N PHE A 61 4.37 13.98 0.21
CA PHE A 61 3.49 15.02 -0.35
C PHE A 61 3.75 15.35 -1.84
N SER A 62 4.11 14.36 -2.66
CA SER A 62 4.27 14.52 -4.12
C SER A 62 2.93 14.37 -4.87
N ASP A 63 2.97 14.21 -6.21
CA ASP A 63 1.82 13.83 -7.03
C ASP A 63 1.99 12.42 -7.63
N PRO A 64 1.79 11.33 -6.84
CA PRO A 64 2.14 9.98 -7.25
C PRO A 64 1.39 9.47 -8.49
N VAL A 65 0.21 10.02 -8.80
CA VAL A 65 -0.62 9.52 -9.91
C VAL A 65 -0.07 9.84 -11.30
N GLN A 66 1.01 10.62 -11.39
CA GLN A 66 1.78 10.84 -12.62
C GLN A 66 2.76 9.70 -12.95
N ASP A 67 2.95 8.76 -12.02
CA ASP A 67 3.83 7.62 -12.14
C ASP A 67 3.03 6.31 -12.27
N ASP A 68 3.75 5.20 -12.40
CA ASP A 68 3.22 3.93 -11.93
C ASP A 68 3.00 4.01 -10.43
N ALA A 69 1.74 3.91 -10.02
CA ALA A 69 1.36 4.12 -8.64
C ALA A 69 0.20 3.22 -8.24
N VAL A 70 0.03 3.05 -6.94
CA VAL A 70 -1.20 2.48 -6.37
C VAL A 70 -1.92 3.61 -5.65
N SER A 71 -3.23 3.68 -5.81
CA SER A 71 -4.11 4.50 -4.98
C SER A 71 -5.21 3.66 -4.36
N VAL A 72 -5.49 3.93 -3.10
CA VAL A 72 -6.64 3.40 -2.37
C VAL A 72 -7.61 4.53 -2.06
N PHE A 73 -8.90 4.24 -2.22
CA PHE A 73 -10.00 5.16 -1.98
C PHE A 73 -10.92 4.54 -0.93
N LEU A 74 -11.29 5.34 0.08
CA LEU A 74 -12.24 4.96 1.12
C LEU A 74 -13.25 6.08 1.30
N GLN A 75 -14.53 5.73 1.42
CA GLN A 75 -15.57 6.64 1.87
C GLN A 75 -16.48 5.95 2.88
N LYS A 76 -16.68 6.63 4.02
CA LYS A 76 -17.67 6.26 5.03
C LYS A 76 -19.06 6.78 4.64
N GLY A 77 -20.09 6.04 5.02
CA GLY A 77 -21.49 6.39 4.74
C GLY A 77 -22.00 5.86 3.40
N GLU A 78 -23.14 6.43 2.98
CA GLU A 78 -23.87 5.97 1.79
C GLU A 78 -23.09 6.20 0.48
N PRO A 79 -23.33 5.36 -0.56
CA PRO A 79 -22.81 5.61 -1.91
C PRO A 79 -23.37 6.92 -2.45
N THR A 80 -22.48 7.82 -2.85
CA THR A 80 -22.83 9.10 -3.44
C THR A 80 -22.15 9.26 -4.80
N PRO A 81 -22.75 10.01 -5.76
CA PRO A 81 -22.12 10.30 -7.05
C PRO A 81 -20.82 11.11 -6.98
N ARG A 82 -20.49 11.65 -5.80
CA ARG A 82 -19.32 12.48 -5.52
C ARG A 82 -18.76 12.15 -4.14
N ARG A 83 -17.47 12.39 -3.93
CA ARG A 83 -16.83 12.31 -2.61
C ARG A 83 -17.54 13.21 -1.58
N THR A 84 -17.42 12.84 -0.32
CA THR A 84 -17.94 13.58 0.83
C THR A 84 -16.79 14.06 1.73
N ALA A 85 -17.11 14.78 2.80
CA ALA A 85 -16.13 15.14 3.82
C ALA A 85 -15.46 13.90 4.47
N GLN A 86 -16.11 12.73 4.42
CA GLN A 86 -15.60 11.47 4.95
C GLN A 86 -15.02 10.57 3.85
N SER A 87 -14.38 11.19 2.85
CA SER A 87 -13.63 10.49 1.81
C SER A 87 -12.14 10.73 1.97
N VAL A 88 -11.36 9.67 1.82
CA VAL A 88 -9.89 9.76 1.74
C VAL A 88 -9.40 9.00 0.51
N GLN A 89 -8.31 9.49 -0.04
CA GLN A 89 -7.53 8.79 -1.04
C GLN A 89 -6.07 8.84 -0.60
N MET A 90 -5.38 7.71 -0.65
CA MET A 90 -3.93 7.66 -0.48
C MET A 90 -3.31 7.10 -1.75
N ALA A 91 -2.27 7.75 -2.25
CA ALA A 91 -1.54 7.37 -3.45
C ALA A 91 -0.06 7.17 -3.11
N VAL A 92 0.58 6.15 -3.70
CA VAL A 92 2.01 5.89 -3.54
C VAL A 92 2.59 5.45 -4.88
N SER A 93 3.66 6.12 -5.29
CA SER A 93 4.39 5.89 -6.52
C SER A 93 5.36 4.72 -6.36
N ALA A 94 5.56 3.94 -7.41
CA ALA A 94 6.62 2.93 -7.50
C ALA A 94 8.02 3.53 -7.28
N ALA A 95 8.20 4.84 -7.47
CA ALA A 95 9.45 5.56 -7.17
C ALA A 95 9.62 5.96 -5.70
N GLY A 96 8.60 5.76 -4.84
CA GLY A 96 8.70 6.00 -3.39
C GLY A 96 8.12 7.33 -2.90
N GLY A 97 7.44 8.08 -3.75
CA GLY A 97 6.65 9.26 -3.36
C GLY A 97 5.26 8.86 -2.87
N GLY A 98 4.71 9.61 -1.93
CA GLY A 98 3.39 9.33 -1.36
C GLY A 98 2.57 10.60 -1.12
N GLN A 99 1.25 10.47 -1.17
CA GLN A 99 0.31 11.57 -0.94
C GLN A 99 -1.01 11.08 -0.34
N LEU A 100 -1.61 11.90 0.52
CA LEU A 100 -2.95 11.72 1.06
C LEU A 100 -3.84 12.90 0.63
N TYR A 101 -5.05 12.60 0.20
CA TYR A 101 -6.06 13.56 -0.25
C TYR A 101 -7.34 13.39 0.58
N ARG A 102 -7.82 14.47 1.19
CA ARG A 102 -8.95 14.46 2.13
C ARG A 102 -10.18 15.18 1.55
N GLY A 103 -11.36 14.67 1.89
CA GLY A 103 -12.64 15.37 1.73
C GLY A 103 -13.24 15.29 0.33
N ALA A 104 -14.29 16.11 0.13
CA ALA A 104 -15.11 16.12 -1.07
C ALA A 104 -14.34 16.57 -2.32
N ASP A 105 -13.40 17.50 -2.14
CA ASP A 105 -12.61 18.09 -3.22
C ASP A 105 -11.28 17.36 -3.46
N ALA A 106 -11.05 16.24 -2.77
CA ALA A 106 -9.78 15.51 -2.85
C ALA A 106 -8.56 16.40 -2.54
N THR A 107 -8.65 17.24 -1.52
CA THR A 107 -7.60 18.21 -1.22
C THR A 107 -6.33 17.50 -0.75
N PRO A 108 -5.18 17.68 -1.44
CA PRO A 108 -3.92 17.09 -1.02
C PRO A 108 -3.42 17.73 0.28
N LEU A 109 -2.90 16.91 1.19
CA LEU A 109 -2.11 17.41 2.30
C LEU A 109 -0.77 17.96 1.78
N LYS A 110 -0.28 19.04 2.37
CA LYS A 110 0.92 19.75 1.92
C LYS A 110 2.06 19.63 2.91
N GLU A 111 1.74 19.49 4.18
CA GLU A 111 2.72 19.42 5.25
C GLU A 111 2.23 18.61 6.45
N PHE A 112 3.15 18.32 7.39
CA PHE A 112 2.82 17.60 8.62
C PHE A 112 1.76 18.32 9.46
N GLY A 113 1.68 19.65 9.36
CA GLY A 113 0.69 20.47 10.05
C GLY A 113 -0.76 20.11 9.71
N ASP A 114 -1.00 19.57 8.52
CA ASP A 114 -2.33 19.30 7.97
C ASP A 114 -2.97 18.00 8.48
N PHE A 115 -2.19 17.13 9.12
CA PHE A 115 -2.69 15.89 9.72
C PHE A 115 -3.64 16.17 10.88
N LEU A 116 -4.74 15.41 10.93
CA LEU A 116 -5.65 15.48 12.07
C LEU A 116 -5.01 14.88 13.31
N THR A 117 -5.48 15.35 14.46
CA THR A 117 -5.04 14.87 15.77
C THR A 117 -5.96 13.78 16.28
N ASP A 118 -5.38 12.72 16.84
CA ASP A 118 -6.14 11.71 17.57
C ASP A 118 -6.70 12.25 18.91
N ALA A 119 -7.34 11.37 19.68
CA ALA A 119 -7.90 11.70 21.00
C ALA A 119 -6.85 12.15 22.03
N SER A 120 -5.56 11.88 21.82
CA SER A 120 -4.47 12.36 22.66
C SER A 120 -3.98 13.77 22.28
N GLY A 121 -4.48 14.31 21.16
CA GLY A 121 -3.99 15.57 20.57
C GLY A 121 -2.75 15.40 19.71
N ALA A 122 -2.28 14.16 19.47
CA ALA A 122 -1.12 13.89 18.63
C ALA A 122 -1.53 13.80 17.16
N ARG A 123 -0.74 14.43 16.28
CA ARG A 123 -0.91 14.29 14.82
C ARG A 123 -0.52 12.88 14.38
N VAL A 124 -1.36 12.25 13.58
CA VAL A 124 -1.16 10.88 13.12
C VAL A 124 -0.91 10.86 11.61
N PRO A 125 0.35 10.77 11.14
CA PRO A 125 0.66 10.78 9.72
C PRO A 125 0.30 9.45 9.05
N PHE A 126 0.01 9.49 7.74
CA PHE A 126 -0.02 8.27 6.94
C PHE A 126 1.39 7.65 6.83
N LYS A 127 1.45 6.34 6.56
CA LYS A 127 2.71 5.60 6.38
C LYS A 127 2.68 4.85 5.07
N TYR A 128 3.83 4.72 4.41
CA TYR A 128 3.95 3.86 3.26
C TYR A 128 5.35 3.27 3.11
N GLY A 129 5.42 2.15 2.40
CA GLY A 129 6.65 1.49 1.98
C GLY A 129 6.52 1.03 0.54
N VAL A 130 7.63 1.05 -0.20
CA VAL A 130 7.68 0.64 -1.60
C VAL A 130 8.91 -0.20 -1.84
N SER A 131 8.74 -1.32 -2.54
CA SER A 131 9.84 -2.06 -3.13
C SER A 131 9.61 -2.28 -4.62
N VAL A 132 10.68 -2.15 -5.41
CA VAL A 132 10.64 -2.34 -6.86
C VAL A 132 11.40 -3.60 -7.22
N ARG A 133 10.76 -4.45 -8.03
CA ARG A 133 11.40 -5.60 -8.67
C ARG A 133 11.55 -5.30 -10.16
N GLY A 134 12.73 -4.87 -10.56
CA GLY A 134 13.04 -4.40 -11.90
C GLY A 134 13.79 -3.07 -11.86
N GLN A 135 13.75 -2.32 -12.95
CA GLN A 135 14.34 -0.98 -13.04
C GLN A 135 13.26 0.04 -13.44
N LEU A 136 13.18 1.14 -12.72
CA LEU A 136 12.30 2.26 -13.06
C LEU A 136 12.80 2.97 -14.32
N ASN A 137 11.86 3.42 -15.15
CA ASN A 137 12.09 4.17 -16.39
C ASN A 137 12.94 3.43 -17.43
N GLN A 138 12.95 2.10 -17.40
CA GLN A 138 13.61 1.27 -18.40
C GLN A 138 12.63 0.20 -18.92
N PRO A 139 12.77 -0.21 -20.20
CA PRO A 139 12.02 -1.34 -20.72
C PRO A 139 12.25 -2.57 -19.85
N GLY A 140 11.17 -3.21 -19.44
CA GLY A 140 11.25 -4.31 -18.50
C GLY A 140 11.30 -5.69 -19.10
N ALA A 141 11.77 -6.63 -18.28
CA ALA A 141 11.68 -8.07 -18.54
C ALA A 141 10.39 -8.66 -17.96
N ALA A 142 10.10 -9.91 -18.31
CA ALA A 142 9.04 -10.67 -17.65
C ALA A 142 9.33 -10.78 -16.15
N GLY A 143 8.30 -10.58 -15.32
CA GLY A 143 8.45 -10.62 -13.86
C GLY A 143 8.75 -9.27 -13.22
N ASN A 144 8.81 -8.16 -13.97
CA ASN A 144 8.86 -6.84 -13.36
C ASN A 144 7.61 -6.51 -12.52
N GLY A 145 7.76 -5.60 -11.58
CA GLY A 145 6.68 -5.19 -10.69
C GLY A 145 7.17 -4.35 -9.53
N TYR A 146 6.24 -4.03 -8.64
CA TYR A 146 6.52 -3.32 -7.41
C TYR A 146 5.49 -3.68 -6.36
N THR A 147 5.87 -3.56 -5.10
CA THR A 147 5.00 -3.76 -3.96
C THR A 147 4.86 -2.43 -3.23
N VAL A 148 3.63 -2.09 -2.88
CA VAL A 148 3.28 -0.92 -2.08
C VAL A 148 2.59 -1.39 -0.82
N GLU A 149 2.97 -0.82 0.32
CA GLU A 149 2.25 -0.93 1.58
C GLU A 149 1.84 0.45 2.05
N MET A 150 0.64 0.56 2.61
CA MET A 150 0.03 1.81 3.05
C MET A 150 -0.64 1.64 4.41
N ALA A 151 -0.58 2.67 5.24
CA ALA A 151 -1.37 2.83 6.44
C ALA A 151 -2.07 4.20 6.43
N ILE A 152 -3.40 4.20 6.37
CA ILE A 152 -4.23 5.41 6.42
C ILE A 152 -4.75 5.58 7.85
N PRO A 153 -4.49 6.73 8.51
CA PRO A 153 -5.00 6.98 9.85
C PRO A 153 -6.52 7.06 9.85
N TRP A 154 -7.19 6.38 10.77
CA TRP A 154 -8.64 6.44 10.87
C TRP A 154 -9.18 7.83 11.26
N VAL A 155 -8.37 8.64 11.95
CA VAL A 155 -8.74 10.02 12.28
C VAL A 155 -9.09 10.83 11.02
N GLU A 156 -8.47 10.51 9.88
CA GLU A 156 -8.73 11.13 8.57
C GLU A 156 -10.14 10.84 8.02
N LEU A 157 -10.82 9.83 8.57
CA LEU A 157 -12.18 9.40 8.24
C LEU A 157 -13.18 9.62 9.39
N GLY A 158 -12.75 10.26 10.49
CA GLY A 158 -13.57 10.49 11.68
C GLY A 158 -13.58 9.32 12.68
N GLY A 159 -12.61 8.41 12.61
CA GLY A 159 -12.42 7.32 13.55
C GLY A 159 -12.51 5.91 12.93
N PRO A 160 -12.14 4.88 13.69
CA PRO A 160 -12.11 3.50 13.19
C PRO A 160 -13.54 3.00 12.87
N PRO A 161 -13.66 2.00 11.97
CA PRO A 161 -14.94 1.41 11.63
C PRO A 161 -15.50 0.62 12.81
N ALA A 162 -16.84 0.62 12.95
CA ALA A 162 -17.52 -0.36 13.78
C ALA A 162 -17.42 -1.76 13.15
N VAL A 163 -17.53 -2.80 13.98
CA VAL A 163 -17.57 -4.18 13.48
C VAL A 163 -18.81 -4.37 12.61
N GLY A 164 -18.61 -4.89 11.39
CA GLY A 164 -19.64 -5.05 10.37
C GLY A 164 -19.92 -3.79 9.54
N GLU A 165 -19.26 -2.66 9.85
CA GLU A 165 -19.40 -1.44 9.07
C GLU A 165 -18.95 -1.69 7.62
N ARG A 166 -19.71 -1.14 6.67
CA ARG A 166 -19.43 -1.19 5.24
C ARG A 166 -19.04 0.20 4.75
N MET A 167 -18.01 0.25 3.91
CA MET A 167 -17.53 1.49 3.29
C MET A 167 -17.40 1.31 1.78
N ARG A 168 -17.50 2.41 1.05
CA ARG A 168 -17.13 2.43 -0.37
C ARG A 168 -15.61 2.36 -0.47
N PHE A 169 -15.14 1.50 -1.36
CA PHE A 169 -13.74 1.12 -1.44
C PHE A 169 -13.32 0.88 -2.88
N ASN A 170 -12.16 1.44 -3.24
CA ASN A 170 -11.55 1.14 -4.52
C ASN A 170 -10.03 1.07 -4.39
N VAL A 171 -9.40 0.23 -5.20
CA VAL A 171 -7.96 0.21 -5.39
C VAL A 171 -7.70 0.39 -6.87
N VAL A 172 -6.74 1.24 -7.19
CA VAL A 172 -6.41 1.63 -8.56
C VAL A 172 -4.92 1.55 -8.71
N ALA A 173 -4.47 0.94 -9.80
CA ALA A 173 -3.11 1.05 -10.24
C ALA A 173 -3.06 1.99 -11.45
N PHE A 174 -2.25 3.04 -11.34
CA PHE A 174 -1.95 3.95 -12.42
C PHE A 174 -0.75 3.44 -13.21
N SER A 175 -0.69 3.80 -14.48
CA SER A 175 0.47 3.54 -15.33
C SER A 175 0.89 4.80 -16.07
N ALA A 176 2.16 5.16 -15.94
CA ALA A 176 2.82 6.12 -16.81
C ALA A 176 3.56 5.46 -17.99
N ALA A 177 3.63 4.12 -18.00
CA ALA A 177 4.23 3.36 -19.08
C ALA A 177 3.30 3.32 -20.31
N PRO A 178 3.82 3.53 -21.54
CA PRO A 178 3.01 3.62 -22.77
C PRO A 178 2.45 2.27 -23.25
N ASP A 179 2.93 1.16 -22.69
CA ASP A 179 2.57 -0.22 -23.05
C ASP A 179 1.52 -0.83 -22.11
N SER A 180 1.00 -0.07 -21.14
CA SER A 180 -0.03 -0.53 -20.19
C SER A 180 -1.21 0.45 -20.17
N ALA A 181 -2.38 -0.01 -19.76
CA ALA A 181 -3.53 0.85 -19.55
C ALA A 181 -3.20 1.93 -18.49
N PRO A 182 -3.53 3.22 -18.73
CA PRO A 182 -3.18 4.29 -17.80
C PRO A 182 -3.87 4.16 -16.43
N LEU A 183 -4.98 3.42 -16.38
CA LEU A 183 -5.77 3.19 -15.18
C LEU A 183 -6.31 1.76 -15.19
N LEU A 184 -6.01 1.01 -14.14
CA LEU A 184 -6.57 -0.30 -13.85
C LEU A 184 -7.24 -0.25 -12.47
N SER A 185 -8.53 -0.58 -12.38
CA SER A 185 -9.31 -0.45 -11.14
C SER A 185 -9.88 -1.78 -10.65
N LEU A 186 -9.93 -1.95 -9.32
CA LEU A 186 -10.66 -3.02 -8.65
C LEU A 186 -12.14 -2.99 -9.00
N SER A 187 -12.76 -1.80 -9.04
CA SER A 187 -14.15 -1.67 -9.43
C SER A 187 -14.28 -1.66 -10.95
N PRO A 188 -15.00 -2.63 -11.55
CA PRO A 188 -15.18 -2.66 -13.00
C PRO A 188 -16.01 -1.48 -13.53
N ALA A 189 -16.76 -0.78 -12.68
CA ALA A 189 -17.56 0.38 -13.06
C ALA A 189 -16.71 1.66 -13.22
N VAL A 190 -15.47 1.67 -12.72
CA VAL A 190 -14.55 2.81 -12.82
C VAL A 190 -13.68 2.63 -14.08
N LYS A 191 -13.86 3.50 -15.07
CA LYS A 191 -13.17 3.43 -16.37
C LYS A 191 -12.26 4.62 -16.63
N THR A 192 -12.56 5.76 -16.00
CA THR A 192 -11.89 7.04 -16.25
C THR A 192 -11.44 7.70 -14.95
N ALA A 193 -10.60 8.71 -15.05
CA ALA A 193 -10.19 9.53 -13.91
C ALA A 193 -11.37 10.28 -13.25
N ALA A 194 -12.42 10.60 -14.01
CA ALA A 194 -13.63 11.22 -13.47
C ALA A 194 -14.42 10.23 -12.61
N ASP A 195 -14.51 8.97 -13.04
CA ASP A 195 -15.19 7.90 -12.28
C ASP A 195 -14.53 7.63 -10.93
N LEU A 196 -13.22 7.89 -10.81
CA LEU A 196 -12.51 7.80 -9.54
C LEU A 196 -13.08 8.72 -8.47
N GLN A 197 -13.70 9.83 -8.84
CA GLN A 197 -14.29 10.77 -7.90
C GLN A 197 -15.75 10.46 -7.58
N ASN A 198 -16.28 9.32 -8.07
CA ASN A 198 -17.64 8.87 -7.88
C ASN A 198 -17.71 7.59 -7.01
N PRO A 199 -17.86 7.73 -5.68
CA PRO A 199 -18.01 6.62 -4.74
C PRO A 199 -19.13 5.63 -5.04
N SER A 200 -20.20 6.03 -5.75
CA SER A 200 -21.27 5.10 -6.14
C SER A 200 -20.82 4.05 -7.17
N LEU A 201 -19.71 4.29 -7.86
CA LEU A 201 -19.09 3.34 -8.78
C LEU A 201 -18.04 2.46 -8.09
N TRP A 202 -17.69 2.71 -6.83
CA TRP A 202 -16.67 1.94 -6.13
C TRP A 202 -17.22 0.60 -5.64
N ALA A 203 -16.32 -0.34 -5.39
CA ALA A 203 -16.66 -1.57 -4.70
C ALA A 203 -16.98 -1.29 -3.23
N GLU A 204 -17.29 -2.34 -2.48
CA GLU A 204 -17.54 -2.25 -1.05
C GLU A 204 -16.49 -3.03 -0.27
N ILE A 205 -16.16 -2.55 0.92
CA ILE A 205 -15.36 -3.26 1.91
C ILE A 205 -16.14 -3.35 3.22
N VAL A 206 -16.05 -4.49 3.90
CA VAL A 206 -16.62 -4.72 5.24
C VAL A 206 -15.51 -4.97 6.25
N PHE A 207 -15.66 -4.39 7.44
CA PHE A 207 -14.70 -4.50 8.54
C PHE A 207 -15.17 -5.52 9.57
N VAL A 208 -14.32 -6.46 9.97
CA VAL A 208 -14.70 -7.55 10.86
C VAL A 208 -13.64 -7.83 11.92
N ASP A 209 -14.09 -8.17 13.13
CA ASP A 209 -13.21 -8.45 14.29
C ASP A 209 -12.80 -9.92 14.42
N ALA A 210 -13.45 -10.84 13.70
CA ALA A 210 -13.08 -12.24 13.73
C ALA A 210 -12.00 -12.55 12.69
N ALA A 211 -11.10 -13.48 13.02
CA ALA A 211 -10.28 -14.14 11.99
C ALA A 211 -11.24 -14.70 10.94
N VAL A 212 -11.24 -14.08 9.76
CA VAL A 212 -12.17 -14.42 8.68
C VAL A 212 -11.85 -15.83 8.22
N ARG A 213 -12.65 -16.79 8.69
CA ARG A 213 -12.49 -18.20 8.28
C ARG A 213 -13.08 -18.45 6.90
N SER A 214 -13.98 -17.59 6.43
CA SER A 214 -14.49 -17.61 5.06
C SER A 214 -15.03 -16.24 4.62
N VAL A 215 -14.90 -15.93 3.34
CA VAL A 215 -15.45 -14.71 2.69
C VAL A 215 -16.98 -14.79 2.54
N ALA A 216 -17.59 -15.94 2.84
CA ALA A 216 -19.01 -16.22 2.61
C ALA A 216 -19.98 -15.26 3.34
N ALA A 217 -19.52 -14.58 4.39
CA ALA A 217 -20.34 -13.64 5.16
C ALA A 217 -20.61 -12.30 4.44
N ALA A 218 -19.91 -11.99 3.34
CA ALA A 218 -20.02 -10.69 2.68
C ALA A 218 -20.00 -10.83 1.14
N PRO A 219 -21.10 -11.30 0.52
CA PRO A 219 -21.17 -11.42 -0.93
C PRO A 219 -20.91 -10.07 -1.59
N ASN A 220 -20.01 -10.06 -2.58
CA ASN A 220 -19.60 -8.90 -3.37
C ASN A 220 -18.78 -7.81 -2.65
N ALA A 221 -18.53 -7.93 -1.34
CA ALA A 221 -17.66 -7.01 -0.61
C ALA A 221 -16.24 -7.60 -0.44
N ARG A 222 -15.25 -6.73 -0.30
CA ARG A 222 -13.93 -7.09 0.21
C ARG A 222 -13.99 -7.14 1.73
N VAL A 223 -13.15 -7.98 2.34
CA VAL A 223 -13.17 -8.15 3.80
C VAL A 223 -11.84 -7.65 4.36
N SER A 224 -11.91 -6.71 5.29
CA SER A 224 -10.77 -6.27 6.09
C SER A 224 -10.94 -6.81 7.49
N GLY A 225 -10.04 -7.70 7.92
CA GLY A 225 -10.05 -8.24 9.28
C GLY A 225 -9.28 -7.34 10.24
N ARG A 226 -9.67 -7.33 11.51
CA ARG A 226 -8.91 -6.63 12.56
C ARG A 226 -7.65 -7.40 12.93
N VAL A 227 -6.52 -6.71 13.08
CA VAL A 227 -5.30 -7.26 13.69
C VAL A 227 -5.27 -6.96 15.18
N PHE A 228 -5.02 -8.00 15.98
CA PHE A 228 -4.96 -7.89 17.45
C PHE A 228 -3.54 -8.04 18.01
N SER A 229 -2.63 -8.72 17.29
CA SER A 229 -1.34 -9.16 17.83
C SER A 229 -0.12 -8.68 17.07
N SER A 230 -0.22 -8.50 15.74
CA SER A 230 0.91 -8.06 14.92
C SER A 230 0.40 -7.15 13.82
N LYS A 231 0.79 -5.87 13.89
CA LYS A 231 0.53 -4.88 12.83
C LYS A 231 1.51 -5.13 11.67
N PRO A 232 1.12 -4.87 10.42
CA PRO A 232 2.07 -4.87 9.31
C PRO A 232 3.17 -3.82 9.51
N LEU A 233 4.38 -4.10 9.03
CA LEU A 233 5.56 -3.25 9.21
C LEU A 233 5.57 -2.01 8.30
N ILE A 234 4.91 -2.09 7.14
CA ILE A 234 4.87 -1.01 6.13
C ILE A 234 6.29 -0.68 5.65
N ASP A 235 6.94 -1.69 5.06
CA ASP A 235 8.31 -1.63 4.51
C ASP A 235 8.36 -1.88 2.99
N GLY A 236 7.20 -2.15 2.38
CA GLY A 236 7.05 -2.39 0.95
C GLY A 236 7.36 -3.81 0.52
N GLN A 237 7.53 -4.78 1.43
CA GLN A 237 7.91 -6.16 1.06
C GLN A 237 6.74 -7.15 1.04
N ALA A 238 5.57 -6.82 1.61
CA ALA A 238 4.40 -7.71 1.71
C ALA A 238 4.78 -9.16 2.03
N ALA A 239 5.42 -9.37 3.18
CA ALA A 239 6.10 -10.61 3.49
C ALA A 239 5.14 -11.79 3.72
N ASP A 240 5.62 -13.01 3.44
CA ASP A 240 4.85 -14.22 3.67
C ASP A 240 4.44 -14.36 5.15
N GLY A 241 3.14 -14.55 5.38
CA GLY A 241 2.56 -14.71 6.71
C GLY A 241 2.28 -13.41 7.47
N GLU A 242 2.69 -12.26 6.95
CA GLU A 242 2.32 -10.95 7.49
C GLU A 242 0.86 -10.59 7.15
N TRP A 243 0.47 -10.88 5.90
CA TRP A 243 -0.85 -10.53 5.38
C TRP A 243 -1.79 -11.74 5.33
N ASN A 244 -3.08 -11.51 5.62
CA ASN A 244 -4.09 -12.55 5.54
C ASN A 244 -4.44 -12.88 4.08
N THR A 245 -4.01 -14.04 3.61
CA THR A 245 -4.25 -14.51 2.24
C THR A 245 -5.70 -14.95 1.99
N LEU A 246 -6.48 -15.26 3.04
CA LEU A 246 -7.88 -15.69 2.90
C LEU A 246 -8.80 -14.58 2.39
N THR A 247 -8.45 -13.32 2.66
CA THR A 247 -9.21 -12.14 2.26
C THR A 247 -8.52 -11.35 1.15
N ALA A 248 -7.46 -11.90 0.55
CA ALA A 248 -6.77 -11.30 -0.57
C ALA A 248 -7.69 -11.22 -1.80
N PHE A 249 -7.50 -10.20 -2.62
CA PHE A 249 -8.25 -10.00 -3.86
C PHE A 249 -7.34 -9.42 -4.94
N GLY A 250 -7.67 -9.66 -6.20
CA GLY A 250 -6.88 -9.15 -7.32
C GLY A 250 -7.71 -8.76 -8.53
N PHE A 251 -7.08 -8.03 -9.43
CA PHE A 251 -7.65 -7.53 -10.67
C PHE A 251 -6.55 -7.35 -11.74
N SER A 252 -6.92 -7.40 -13.02
CA SER A 252 -5.97 -7.37 -14.15
C SER A 252 -6.60 -6.83 -15.44
N GLU A 253 -5.76 -6.41 -16.40
CA GLU A 253 -6.18 -5.88 -17.70
C GLU A 253 -6.97 -6.87 -18.56
N SER A 254 -6.68 -8.17 -18.46
CA SER A 254 -7.30 -9.23 -19.28
C SER A 254 -8.73 -9.63 -18.87
N GLY A 255 -9.35 -8.90 -17.94
CA GLY A 255 -10.75 -9.10 -17.53
C GLY A 255 -10.92 -9.58 -16.09
N ALA A 256 -12.06 -9.17 -15.52
CA ALA A 256 -12.44 -9.33 -14.12
C ALA A 256 -12.89 -10.76 -13.81
N GLY A 257 -11.94 -11.66 -13.60
CA GLY A 257 -12.10 -12.70 -12.60
C GLY A 257 -11.44 -12.18 -11.33
N ALA A 258 -12.13 -12.18 -10.19
CA ALA A 258 -11.43 -12.26 -8.92
C ALA A 258 -10.55 -13.51 -9.02
N ALA A 259 -9.30 -13.34 -9.45
CA ALA A 259 -8.35 -14.43 -9.44
C ALA A 259 -8.23 -14.74 -7.96
N VAL A 260 -8.92 -15.80 -7.53
CA VAL A 260 -8.58 -16.51 -6.31
C VAL A 260 -7.15 -16.93 -6.55
N PHE A 261 -6.22 -16.09 -6.11
CA PHE A 261 -4.84 -16.45 -6.02
C PHE A 261 -4.85 -17.58 -4.99
N THR A 262 -4.86 -18.81 -5.46
CA THR A 262 -4.37 -19.92 -4.66
C THR A 262 -2.93 -19.55 -4.34
N PRO A 263 -2.60 -19.24 -3.07
CA PRO A 263 -1.21 -19.02 -2.71
C PRO A 263 -0.44 -20.26 -3.14
N THR A 264 0.61 -20.04 -3.91
CA THR A 264 1.44 -21.11 -4.44
C THR A 264 2.00 -21.89 -3.24
N THR A 265 1.59 -23.15 -3.12
CA THR A 265 2.12 -24.24 -2.28
C THR A 265 1.78 -24.28 -0.78
N ALA A 266 1.60 -25.53 -0.30
CA ALA A 266 1.45 -25.92 1.10
C ALA A 266 2.57 -25.42 2.04
N ALA A 267 3.68 -24.94 1.49
CA ALA A 267 4.77 -24.30 2.25
C ALA A 267 4.33 -22.99 2.95
N ALA A 268 3.31 -22.30 2.42
CA ALA A 268 2.76 -21.08 3.05
C ALA A 268 1.94 -21.34 4.33
N ARG A 269 1.60 -22.61 4.64
CA ARG A 269 0.90 -22.98 5.89
C ARG A 269 1.85 -23.34 7.02
N THR A 270 3.09 -23.65 6.70
CA THR A 270 4.17 -23.72 7.69
C THR A 270 4.55 -22.29 8.04
N ARG A 271 4.14 -21.82 9.22
CA ARG A 271 4.74 -20.60 9.82
C ARG A 271 6.26 -20.77 9.70
N PRO A 272 6.99 -19.87 9.02
CA PRO A 272 8.43 -19.83 9.17
C PRO A 272 8.69 -19.76 10.68
N ALA A 273 9.58 -20.62 11.19
CA ALA A 273 10.04 -20.46 12.55
C ALA A 273 10.58 -19.04 12.65
N LEU A 274 9.86 -18.18 13.37
CA LEU A 274 10.21 -16.78 13.51
C LEU A 274 11.51 -16.76 14.31
N SER A 275 12.65 -16.79 13.62
CA SER A 275 13.93 -16.60 14.25
C SER A 275 14.00 -15.13 14.60
N LEU A 276 13.51 -14.77 15.80
CA LEU A 276 13.82 -13.49 16.40
C LEU A 276 15.33 -13.38 16.39
N ARG A 277 15.89 -12.55 15.49
CA ARG A 277 17.31 -12.21 15.57
C ARG A 277 17.49 -11.60 16.95
N LYS A 278 18.29 -12.25 17.78
CA LYS A 278 18.67 -11.74 19.11
C LYS A 278 19.12 -10.31 18.90
N ALA A 279 18.44 -9.35 19.54
CA ALA A 279 18.79 -7.94 19.43
C ALA A 279 20.30 -7.80 19.64
N PRO A 280 21.00 -7.02 18.79
CA PRO A 280 22.40 -6.72 19.02
C PRO A 280 22.57 -6.26 20.47
N PRO A 281 23.58 -6.76 21.20
CA PRO A 281 23.84 -6.25 22.54
C PRO A 281 23.94 -4.73 22.46
N PRO A 282 23.40 -4.00 23.45
CA PRO A 282 23.47 -2.55 23.45
C PRO A 282 24.91 -2.13 23.23
N ILE A 283 25.14 -1.25 22.24
CA ILE A 283 26.44 -0.66 21.99
C ILE A 283 26.86 0.00 23.31
N ARG A 284 27.78 -0.63 24.04
CA ARG A 284 28.36 0.00 25.22
C ARG A 284 29.08 1.25 24.71
N PRO A 285 28.69 2.47 25.14
CA PRO A 285 29.45 3.66 24.83
C PRO A 285 30.89 3.40 25.26
N ARG A 286 31.84 3.65 24.36
CA ARG A 286 33.26 3.59 24.68
C ARG A 286 33.46 4.48 25.92
N PRO A 287 34.07 3.98 27.01
CA PRO A 287 34.28 4.79 28.20
C PRO A 287 35.00 6.07 27.80
N ARG A 288 34.31 7.21 27.90
CA ARG A 288 34.94 8.52 27.77
C ARG A 288 35.92 8.60 28.93
N ALA A 289 37.19 8.88 28.64
CA ALA A 289 38.19 9.14 29.67
C ALA A 289 37.59 10.13 30.67
N ALA A 290 37.58 9.76 31.95
CA ALA A 290 36.97 10.56 32.99
C ALA A 290 37.69 11.91 33.05
N ALA A 291 36.98 12.98 32.70
CA ALA A 291 37.41 14.32 33.04
C ALA A 291 37.29 14.47 34.55
N ASP A 292 38.29 15.11 35.18
CA ASP A 292 38.29 15.38 36.61
C ASP A 292 36.97 16.07 37.02
N PRO A 293 36.27 15.55 38.04
CA PRO A 293 35.01 16.13 38.46
C PRO A 293 35.26 17.52 39.02
N ALA A 294 34.65 18.52 38.38
CA ALA A 294 34.61 19.88 38.92
C ALA A 294 34.04 19.89 40.36
N PRO A 295 34.55 20.76 41.25
CA PRO A 295 34.12 20.81 42.64
C PRO A 295 32.61 21.04 42.74
N ARG A 296 31.92 20.08 43.36
CA ARG A 296 30.45 20.09 43.49
C ARG A 296 30.02 21.21 44.44
N ARG A 297 29.21 22.15 43.93
CA ARG A 297 28.47 23.08 44.78
C ARG A 297 27.16 22.43 45.24
N PRO A 298 26.78 22.52 46.54
CA PRO A 298 25.49 22.03 47.02
C PRO A 298 24.35 22.75 46.31
N GLN A 299 23.54 22.00 45.56
CA GLN A 299 22.33 22.52 44.92
C GLN A 299 21.23 22.60 45.98
N ARG A 300 20.78 23.82 46.32
CA ARG A 300 19.61 24.02 47.18
C ARG A 300 18.36 23.69 46.36
N VAL A 301 17.72 22.57 46.68
CA VAL A 301 16.45 22.16 46.07
C VAL A 301 15.29 22.72 46.89
N PRO A 302 14.29 23.38 46.29
CA PRO A 302 13.07 23.76 47.00
C PRO A 302 12.34 22.50 47.52
N ARG A 303 11.74 22.60 48.71
CA ARG A 303 10.99 21.48 49.30
C ARG A 303 9.81 21.11 48.41
N LEU A 304 9.83 19.88 47.91
CA LEU A 304 8.72 19.27 47.18
C LEU A 304 7.57 19.02 48.15
N VAL A 305 6.45 19.73 47.98
CA VAL A 305 5.20 19.44 48.69
C VAL A 305 4.48 18.35 47.90
N MET A 306 4.46 17.12 48.43
CA MET A 306 3.67 16.04 47.85
C MET A 306 2.28 16.07 48.48
N ALA A 307 1.25 16.30 47.65
CA ALA A 307 -0.14 16.11 48.07
C ALA A 307 -0.46 14.61 48.03
N LEU A 308 -0.76 14.04 49.20
CA LEU A 308 -1.22 12.67 49.33
C LEU A 308 -2.74 12.66 49.06
N TYR A 309 -3.16 12.14 47.91
CA TYR A 309 -4.59 11.92 47.66
C TYR A 309 -5.00 10.57 48.26
N HIS A 310 -5.81 10.62 49.31
CA HIS A 310 -6.49 9.46 49.86
C HIS A 310 -7.76 9.23 49.02
N TYR A 311 -7.80 8.11 48.28
CA TYR A 311 -9.00 7.65 47.60
C TYR A 311 -9.72 6.67 48.52
N ASP A 312 -10.86 7.08 49.08
CA ASP A 312 -11.79 6.18 49.76
C ASP A 312 -12.83 5.73 48.74
N VAL A 313 -12.73 4.47 48.29
CA VAL A 313 -13.75 3.85 47.46
C VAL A 313 -14.81 3.27 48.39
N GLN A 314 -15.79 4.10 48.76
CA GLN A 314 -16.99 3.64 49.44
C GLN A 314 -18.00 3.17 48.40
N GLY A 315 -18.35 1.88 48.47
CA GLY A 315 -19.29 1.23 47.56
C GLY A 315 -20.66 1.90 47.56
N ASP A 316 -21.18 2.14 46.36
CA ASP A 316 -22.53 2.61 46.07
C ASP A 316 -23.44 1.38 45.84
N PRO A 317 -24.46 1.14 46.68
CA PRO A 317 -25.58 0.28 46.35
C PRO A 317 -26.80 1.15 46.07
N ARG A 318 -27.08 1.41 44.80
CA ARG A 318 -28.39 1.82 44.28
C ARG A 318 -28.72 1.01 43.04
#